data_AF-A0A6G0XUF0-F1
#
_entry.id   AF-A0A6G0XUF0-F1
#
_cell.length_a   1.000
_cell.length_b   1.000
_cell.length_c   1.000
_cell.angle_alpha   90.00
_cell.angle_beta   90.00
_cell.angle_gamma   90.00
#
_symmetry.space_group_name_H-M   'P 1'
#
loop_
_entity.id
_entity.type
_entity.pdbx_description
1 polymer ?
#
loop_
_entity_poly.entity_id
_entity_poly.type
_entity_poly.pdbx_seq_one_letter_code
_entity_poly.pdbx_strand_id
1 'polypeptide(L)'
;MWNFPNCIGSIDGKHVRIKCPAHSGTMFFNYKKFFSVHLQGITDARYKFITIDVGDYGRRRTNEHVPHVFLGDQGYPLKEYLMRPYPTMNNIDQEKENFNYRLSRARRSVECAFGILVSKWRCLKTELQVEPCHVDTIVKTVCLLHNIVID
;
A
#
# COMPACT_ATOMS: atom_id res chain seq x y z
N MET A 1 15.69 4.76 1.87
CA MET A 1 14.99 5.13 3.12
C MET A 1 15.93 5.87 4.05
N TRP A 2 15.49 6.94 4.70
CA TRP A 2 16.33 7.69 5.63
C TRP A 2 16.33 7.02 7.02
N ASN A 3 17.51 6.63 7.50
CA ASN A 3 17.77 6.18 8.88
C ASN A 3 17.04 4.91 9.34
N PHE A 4 16.80 3.97 8.42
CA PHE A 4 16.39 2.59 8.71
C PHE A 4 17.32 1.61 7.97
N PRO A 5 18.35 1.06 8.65
CA PRO A 5 19.20 0.03 8.03
C PRO A 5 18.36 -1.21 7.69
N ASN A 6 18.68 -1.87 6.57
CA ASN A 6 17.97 -3.06 6.05
C ASN A 6 16.50 -2.86 5.65
N CYS A 7 16.01 -1.62 5.57
CA CYS A 7 14.68 -1.32 5.04
C CYS A 7 14.69 -1.37 3.51
N ILE A 8 13.89 -2.27 2.94
CA ILE A 8 13.77 -2.46 1.49
C ILE A 8 12.66 -1.59 0.91
N GLY A 9 11.59 -1.37 1.68
CA GLY A 9 10.32 -0.91 1.12
C GLY A 9 9.40 -0.30 2.16
N SER A 10 8.59 0.67 1.75
CA SER A 10 7.42 1.10 2.53
C SER A 10 6.16 0.51 1.90
N ILE A 11 5.25 0.02 2.73
CA ILE A 11 4.01 -0.62 2.30
C ILE A 11 2.80 0.26 2.61
N ASP A 12 1.90 0.40 1.64
CA ASP A 12 0.63 1.09 1.82
C ASP A 12 -0.48 0.45 0.96
N GLY A 13 -1.72 0.76 1.33
CA GLY A 13 -2.92 0.26 0.67
C GLY A 13 -3.74 1.38 0.03
N LYS A 14 -4.28 1.11 -1.15
CA LYS A 14 -5.21 1.99 -1.85
C LYS A 14 -6.49 1.23 -2.21
N HIS A 15 -7.63 1.82 -1.86
CA HIS A 15 -8.91 1.40 -2.41
C HIS A 15 -9.12 2.00 -3.81
N VAL A 16 -9.24 1.12 -4.81
CA VAL A 16 -9.62 1.46 -6.19
C VAL A 16 -11.13 1.32 -6.31
N ARG A 17 -11.82 2.41 -6.63
CA ARG A 17 -13.28 2.43 -6.75
C ARG A 17 -13.73 1.62 -7.95
N ILE A 18 -14.73 0.76 -7.74
CA ILE A 18 -15.35 -0.05 -8.79
C ILE A 18 -16.86 0.12 -8.72
N LYS A 19 -17.54 -0.08 -9.85
CA LYS A 19 -18.99 -0.28 -9.86
C LYS A 19 -19.33 -1.51 -9.01
N CYS A 20 -20.48 -1.47 -8.31
CA CYS A 20 -21.04 -2.64 -7.61
C CYS A 20 -21.14 -3.83 -8.58
N PRO A 21 -20.37 -4.91 -8.37
CA PRO A 21 -20.43 -6.07 -9.24
C PRO A 21 -21.76 -6.81 -9.05
N ALA A 22 -22.29 -7.37 -10.14
CA ALA A 22 -23.54 -8.12 -10.06
C ALA A 22 -23.39 -9.32 -9.11
N HIS A 23 -24.40 -9.55 -8.26
CA HIS A 23 -24.43 -10.67 -7.31
C HIS A 23 -23.27 -10.73 -6.29
N SER A 24 -22.51 -9.65 -6.09
CA SER A 24 -21.36 -9.69 -5.16
C SER A 24 -21.71 -9.50 -3.68
N GLY A 25 -22.95 -9.13 -3.36
CA GLY A 25 -23.35 -8.73 -2.01
C GLY A 25 -22.41 -7.65 -1.46
N THR A 26 -21.81 -7.90 -0.30
CA THR A 26 -20.87 -7.00 0.37
C THR A 26 -19.39 -7.31 0.11
N MET A 27 -19.06 -8.28 -0.77
CA MET A 27 -17.70 -8.79 -0.96
C MET A 27 -16.68 -7.69 -1.32
N PHE A 28 -17.09 -6.68 -2.10
CA PHE A 28 -16.24 -5.54 -2.47
C PHE A 28 -16.58 -4.26 -1.70
N PHE A 29 -17.52 -4.33 -0.74
CA PHE A 29 -17.97 -3.15 0.00
C PHE A 29 -17.01 -2.85 1.15
N ASN A 30 -16.39 -1.68 1.11
CA ASN A 30 -15.40 -1.29 2.12
C ASN A 30 -16.03 -0.50 3.29
N TYR A 31 -15.23 -0.29 4.34
CA TYR A 31 -15.60 0.49 5.51
C TYR A 31 -15.92 1.97 5.20
N LYS A 32 -15.44 2.50 4.06
CA LYS A 32 -15.72 3.86 3.58
C LYS A 32 -17.03 3.94 2.79
N LYS A 33 -17.86 2.89 2.82
CA LYS A 33 -19.19 2.80 2.21
C LYS A 33 -19.20 2.91 0.67
N PHE A 34 -18.21 2.33 0.00
CA PHE A 34 -18.23 2.18 -1.46
C PHE A 34 -17.63 0.83 -1.91
N PHE A 35 -17.93 0.43 -3.14
CA PHE A 35 -17.37 -0.79 -3.73
C PHE A 35 -15.94 -0.53 -4.24
N SER A 36 -15.01 -1.39 -3.85
CA SER A 36 -13.61 -1.22 -4.20
C SER A 36 -12.83 -2.51 -4.25
N VAL A 37 -11.80 -2.52 -5.09
CA VAL A 37 -10.70 -3.49 -5.02
C VAL A 37 -9.57 -2.88 -4.20
N HIS A 38 -8.99 -3.66 -3.28
CA HIS A 38 -7.83 -3.25 -2.51
C HIS A 38 -6.55 -3.50 -3.33
N LEU A 39 -5.75 -2.45 -3.51
CA LEU A 39 -4.40 -2.51 -4.08
C LEU A 39 -3.41 -2.28 -2.92
N GLN A 40 -2.58 -3.26 -2.62
CA GLN A 40 -1.45 -3.12 -1.71
C GLN A 40 -0.17 -3.01 -2.53
N GLY A 41 0.70 -2.07 -2.18
CA GLY A 41 1.95 -1.85 -2.90
C GLY A 41 3.11 -1.60 -1.94
N ILE A 42 4.26 -2.18 -2.26
CA ILE A 42 5.53 -1.88 -1.61
C ILE A 42 6.37 -1.04 -2.56
N THR A 43 6.93 0.06 -2.09
CA THR A 43 7.75 0.94 -2.93
C THR A 43 9.14 1.17 -2.38
N ASP A 44 10.09 1.32 -3.29
CA ASP A 44 11.46 1.71 -2.97
C ASP A 44 11.58 3.23 -2.74
N ALA A 45 12.81 3.70 -2.48
CA ALA A 45 13.10 5.13 -2.31
C ALA A 45 13.02 5.96 -3.61
N ARG A 46 12.94 5.30 -4.78
CA ARG A 46 12.79 5.93 -6.11
C ARG A 46 11.33 6.00 -6.56
N TYR A 47 10.39 5.70 -5.67
CA TYR A 47 8.95 5.69 -5.94
C TYR A 47 8.51 4.58 -6.91
N LYS A 48 9.33 3.54 -7.09
CA LYS A 48 8.96 2.37 -7.89
C LYS A 48 8.28 1.34 -7.03
N PHE A 49 7.27 0.68 -7.58
CA PHE A 49 6.63 -0.46 -6.96
C PHE A 49 7.53 -1.70 -7.08
N ILE A 50 8.01 -2.22 -5.97
CA ILE A 50 8.80 -3.46 -5.89
C ILE A 50 7.87 -4.67 -6.05
N THR A 51 6.73 -4.61 -5.38
CA THR A 51 5.68 -5.63 -5.47
C THR A 51 4.32 -5.00 -5.24
N ILE A 52 3.30 -5.61 -5.82
CA ILE A 52 1.90 -5.22 -5.67
C ILE A 52 1.03 -6.46 -5.47
N ASP A 53 -0.06 -6.31 -4.73
CA ASP A 53 -1.11 -7.30 -4.58
C ASP A 53 -2.47 -6.63 -4.76
N VAL A 54 -3.38 -7.29 -5.49
CA VAL A 54 -4.66 -6.71 -5.91
C VAL A 54 -5.78 -7.71 -5.63
N GLY A 55 -6.80 -7.28 -4.89
CA GLY A 55 -8.05 -8.02 -4.73
C GLY A 55 -8.16 -8.92 -3.51
N ASP A 56 -7.10 -9.15 -2.72
CA ASP A 56 -7.20 -9.94 -1.50
C ASP A 56 -6.64 -9.18 -0.27
N TYR A 57 -7.32 -9.30 0.87
CA TYR A 57 -6.82 -8.83 2.15
C TYR A 57 -5.87 -9.90 2.71
N GLY A 58 -4.71 -10.06 2.08
CA GLY A 58 -3.53 -10.65 2.71
C GLY A 58 -3.57 -12.16 2.98
N ARG A 59 -3.94 -12.99 1.99
CA ARG A 59 -3.86 -14.46 2.13
C ARG A 59 -2.77 -15.16 1.31
N ARG A 60 -1.68 -14.46 0.96
CA ARG A 60 -0.44 -15.12 0.52
C ARG A 60 0.59 -15.16 1.65
N ARG A 61 0.74 -16.33 2.25
CA ARG A 61 1.87 -16.64 3.16
C ARG A 61 3.03 -17.12 2.32
N THR A 62 4.13 -16.38 2.30
CA THR A 62 5.43 -16.90 1.87
C THR A 62 6.21 -17.27 3.13
N ASN A 63 6.65 -18.53 3.25
CA ASN A 63 7.42 -19.05 4.39
C ASN A 63 8.92 -18.71 4.30
N GLU A 64 9.29 -17.66 3.57
CA GLU A 64 10.70 -17.33 3.34
C GLU A 64 11.20 -16.35 4.40
N HIS A 65 12.26 -16.75 5.10
CA HIS A 65 12.94 -15.95 6.11
C HIS A 65 13.86 -14.95 5.41
N VAL A 66 13.45 -13.69 5.31
CA VAL A 66 14.26 -12.60 4.77
C VAL A 66 14.64 -11.63 5.89
N PRO A 67 15.94 -11.29 6.06
CA PRO A 67 16.43 -10.37 7.11
C PRO A 67 16.16 -8.90 6.76
N HIS A 68 14.97 -8.64 6.20
CA HIS A 68 14.59 -7.35 5.63
C HIS A 68 13.23 -6.95 6.16
N VAL A 69 13.09 -5.66 6.45
CA VAL A 69 11.88 -5.13 7.09
C VAL A 69 11.20 -4.11 6.19
N PHE A 70 9.88 -4.23 6.08
CA PHE A 70 9.01 -3.23 5.46
C PHE A 70 8.43 -2.27 6.51
N LEU A 71 8.09 -1.06 6.09
CA LEU A 71 7.47 -0.04 6.95
C LEU A 71 5.98 0.11 6.64
N GLY A 72 5.13 -0.28 7.59
CA GLY A 72 3.67 -0.18 7.54
C GLY A 72 3.10 0.89 8.47
N ASP A 73 1.79 1.13 8.37
CA ASP A 73 1.06 2.02 9.27
C ASP A 73 0.43 1.24 10.43
N GLN A 74 -0.32 1.96 11.28
CA GLN A 74 -1.02 1.41 12.42
C GLN A 74 -2.06 0.34 12.05
N GLY A 75 -2.56 0.34 10.81
CA GLY A 75 -3.50 -0.67 10.29
C GLY A 75 -2.85 -2.04 10.09
N TYR A 76 -1.52 -2.11 10.04
CA TYR A 76 -0.80 -3.37 9.93
C TYR A 76 -0.45 -3.96 11.31
N PRO A 77 -0.47 -5.30 11.45
CA PRO A 77 0.10 -5.97 12.62
C PRO A 77 1.64 -5.86 12.61
N LEU A 78 2.24 -5.76 13.79
CA LEU A 78 3.70 -5.85 13.93
C LEU A 78 4.14 -7.28 13.58
N LYS A 79 5.13 -7.43 12.71
CA LYS A 79 5.73 -8.73 12.34
C LYS A 79 7.25 -8.59 12.26
N GLU A 80 7.96 -9.71 12.25
CA GLU A 80 9.43 -9.73 12.11
C GLU A 80 9.92 -9.01 10.84
N TYR A 81 9.12 -9.05 9.78
CA TYR A 81 9.38 -8.36 8.51
C TYR A 81 8.59 -7.05 8.34
N LEU A 82 7.83 -6.59 9.34
CA LEU A 82 6.96 -5.41 9.21
C LEU A 82 6.97 -4.56 10.48
N MET A 83 7.64 -3.42 10.40
CA MET A 83 7.62 -2.38 11.43
C MET A 83 6.41 -1.47 11.27
N ARG A 84 5.81 -1.05 12.37
CA ARG A 84 4.71 -0.09 12.44
C ARG A 84 4.99 0.96 13.52
N PRO A 85 4.40 2.16 13.44
CA PRO A 85 4.60 3.17 14.48
C PRO A 85 4.06 2.69 15.84
N TYR A 86 4.68 3.18 16.92
CA TYR A 86 4.17 3.00 18.27
C TYR A 86 2.78 3.67 18.40
N PRO A 87 1.84 3.08 19.17
CA PRO A 87 0.54 3.69 19.41
C PRO A 87 0.69 5.07 20.06
N THR A 88 -0.08 6.04 19.58
CA THR A 88 -0.11 7.38 20.17
C THR A 88 -0.94 7.36 21.45
N MET A 89 -0.30 7.10 22.59
CA MET A 89 -0.91 7.17 23.93
C MET A 89 -0.36 8.37 24.70
N ASN A 90 -1.05 8.80 25.75
CA ASN A 90 -0.52 9.82 26.67
C ASN A 90 0.78 9.29 27.29
N ASN A 91 1.87 10.08 27.27
CA ASN A 91 3.25 9.73 27.67
C ASN A 91 4.02 8.80 26.73
N ILE A 92 4.13 9.15 25.44
CA ILE A 92 5.15 8.55 24.59
C ILE A 92 6.52 9.13 24.95
N ASP A 93 7.49 8.24 25.19
CA ASP A 93 8.88 8.59 25.41
C ASP A 93 9.50 9.24 24.16
N GLN A 94 10.43 10.19 24.34
CA GLN A 94 11.02 10.97 23.26
C GLN A 94 11.65 10.08 22.17
N GLU A 95 12.22 8.94 22.56
CA GLU A 95 12.79 7.97 21.62
C GLU A 95 11.74 7.34 20.70
N LYS A 96 10.55 7.04 21.23
CA LYS A 96 9.43 6.48 20.46
C LYS A 96 8.82 7.52 19.53
N GLU A 97 8.77 8.79 19.94
CA GLU A 97 8.39 9.89 19.04
C GLU A 97 9.40 10.05 17.90
N ASN A 98 10.70 10.04 18.22
CA ASN A 98 11.77 10.10 17.23
C ASN A 98 11.68 8.94 16.23
N PHE A 99 11.38 7.73 16.73
CA PHE A 99 11.13 6.57 15.88
C PHE A 99 9.91 6.79 14.97
N ASN A 100 8.76 7.19 15.52
CA ASN A 100 7.53 7.42 14.76
C ASN A 100 7.74 8.50 13.67
N TYR A 101 8.45 9.57 13.99
CA TYR A 101 8.81 10.62 13.04
C TYR A 101 9.67 10.09 11.89
N ARG A 102 10.71 9.30 12.19
CA ARG A 102 11.56 8.66 11.17
C ARG A 102 10.75 7.71 10.30
N LEU A 103 9.89 6.89 10.91
CA LEU A 103 9.05 5.92 10.21
C LEU A 103 8.09 6.63 9.25
N SER A 104 7.42 7.69 9.72
CA SER A 104 6.56 8.53 8.88
C SER A 104 7.34 9.12 7.70
N ARG A 105 8.54 9.66 7.93
CA ARG A 105 9.39 10.19 6.85
C ARG A 105 9.79 9.16 5.81
N ALA A 106 10.06 7.93 6.21
CA ALA A 106 10.41 6.86 5.30
C ALA A 106 9.19 6.38 4.50
N ARG A 107 8.01 6.29 5.14
CA ARG A 107 6.73 5.98 4.48
C ARG A 107 6.29 7.00 3.43
N ARG A 108 6.76 8.25 3.49
CA ARG A 108 6.49 9.23 2.42
C ARG A 108 6.84 8.72 1.03
N SER A 109 7.80 7.80 0.89
CA SER A 109 8.10 7.16 -0.39
C SER A 109 6.88 6.48 -1.01
N VAL A 110 6.18 5.63 -0.25
CA VAL A 110 5.00 4.90 -0.73
C VAL A 110 3.80 5.82 -0.93
N GLU A 111 3.61 6.79 -0.02
CA GLU A 111 2.54 7.79 -0.13
C GLU A 111 2.71 8.65 -1.40
N CYS A 112 3.93 9.12 -1.67
CA CYS A 112 4.24 9.87 -2.88
C CYS A 112 4.09 9.01 -4.14
N ALA A 113 4.54 7.76 -4.13
CA ALA A 113 4.39 6.86 -5.27
C ALA A 113 2.92 6.63 -5.65
N PHE A 114 2.06 6.35 -4.67
CA PHE A 114 0.61 6.26 -4.89
C PHE A 114 0.01 7.60 -5.37
N GLY A 115 0.48 8.73 -4.83
CA GLY A 115 0.07 10.06 -5.28
C GLY A 115 0.40 10.31 -6.76
N ILE A 116 1.62 9.98 -7.19
CA ILE A 116 2.07 10.09 -8.59
C ILE A 116 1.26 9.15 -9.47
N LEU A 117 1.11 7.88 -9.07
CA LEU A 117 0.35 6.86 -9.78
C LEU A 117 -1.07 7.37 -10.08
N VAL A 118 -1.79 7.83 -9.06
CA VAL A 118 -3.17 8.32 -9.19
C VAL A 118 -3.24 9.63 -9.97
N SER A 119 -2.23 10.50 -9.84
CA SER A 119 -2.20 11.76 -10.57
C SER A 119 -2.01 11.56 -12.08
N LYS A 120 -1.08 10.68 -12.44
CA LYS A 120 -0.74 10.34 -13.83
C LYS A 120 -1.83 9.48 -14.48
N TRP A 121 -2.28 8.44 -13.78
CA TRP A 121 -3.27 7.49 -14.28
C TRP A 121 -4.65 7.81 -13.73
N ARG A 122 -5.31 8.79 -14.34
CA ARG A 122 -6.58 9.37 -13.87
C ARG A 122 -7.73 8.36 -13.73
N CYS A 123 -7.67 7.22 -14.42
CA CYS A 123 -8.63 6.12 -14.24
C CYS A 123 -8.72 5.64 -12.78
N LEU A 124 -7.64 5.76 -12.00
CA LEU A 124 -7.61 5.42 -10.56
C LEU A 124 -8.21 6.50 -9.64
N LYS A 125 -8.59 7.67 -10.19
CA LYS A 125 -9.32 8.73 -9.46
C LYS A 125 -10.84 8.52 -9.54
N THR A 126 -11.30 7.92 -10.63
CA THR A 126 -12.72 7.71 -10.93
C THR A 126 -13.18 6.30 -10.53
N GLU A 127 -14.48 6.07 -10.56
CA GLU A 127 -15.05 4.72 -10.44
C GLU A 127 -14.84 3.95 -11.75
N LEU A 128 -14.20 2.78 -11.67
CA LEU A 128 -14.02 1.90 -12.83
C LEU A 128 -15.33 1.18 -13.15
N GLN A 129 -15.86 1.42 -14.35
CA GLN A 129 -17.09 0.82 -14.88
C GLN A 129 -16.82 -0.53 -15.57
N VAL A 130 -16.05 -1.40 -14.93
CA VAL A 130 -15.68 -2.72 -15.47
C VAL A 130 -15.82 -3.80 -14.41
N GLU A 131 -15.96 -5.05 -14.85
CA GLU A 131 -16.01 -6.21 -13.96
C GLU A 131 -14.70 -6.37 -13.15
N PRO A 132 -14.77 -6.90 -11.91
CA PRO A 132 -13.60 -7.02 -11.02
C PRO A 132 -12.39 -7.72 -11.63
N CYS A 133 -12.60 -8.71 -12.50
CA CYS A 133 -11.52 -9.43 -13.19
C CYS A 133 -10.67 -8.49 -14.08
N HIS A 134 -11.30 -7.50 -14.72
CA HIS A 134 -10.60 -6.50 -15.53
C HIS A 134 -9.96 -5.42 -14.67
N VAL A 135 -10.52 -5.11 -13.50
CA VAL A 135 -9.93 -4.15 -12.55
C VAL A 135 -8.54 -4.62 -12.12
N ASP A 136 -8.39 -5.90 -11.80
CA ASP A 136 -7.08 -6.49 -11.45
C ASP A 136 -6.03 -6.24 -12.54
N THR A 137 -6.40 -6.53 -13.78
CA THR A 137 -5.52 -6.35 -14.95
C THR A 137 -5.16 -4.88 -15.17
N ILE A 138 -6.13 -3.97 -15.09
CA ILE A 138 -5.92 -2.52 -15.24
C ILE A 138 -4.97 -2.00 -14.16
N VAL A 139 -5.21 -2.37 -12.91
CA VAL A 139 -4.42 -1.90 -11.77
C VAL A 139 -2.97 -2.40 -11.89
N LYS A 140 -2.77 -3.70 -12.18
CA LYS A 140 -1.43 -4.27 -12.39
C LYS A 140 -0.70 -3.58 -13.54
N THR A 141 -1.39 -3.38 -14.66
CA THR A 141 -0.83 -2.70 -15.84
C THR A 141 -0.40 -1.28 -15.52
N VAL A 142 -1.22 -0.52 -14.80
CA VAL A 142 -0.93 0.87 -14.43
C VAL A 142 0.29 0.95 -13.48
N CYS A 143 0.43 0.04 -12.53
CA CYS A 143 1.60 -0.04 -11.67
C CYS A 143 2.89 -0.40 -12.45
N LEU A 144 2.79 -1.34 -13.40
CA LEU A 144 3.92 -1.68 -14.30
C LEU A 144 4.33 -0.47 -15.15
N LEU A 145 3.37 0.19 -15.81
CA LEU A 145 3.63 1.37 -16.62
C LEU A 145 4.21 2.52 -15.80
N HIS A 146 3.78 2.69 -14.55
CA HIS A 146 4.37 3.68 -13.63
C HIS A 146 5.86 3.44 -13.42
N ASN A 147 6.27 2.19 -13.18
CA ASN A 147 7.69 1.86 -13.03
C ASN A 147 8.47 2.14 -14.32
N ILE A 148 7.92 1.78 -15.49
CA ILE A 148 8.56 2.01 -16.79
C ILE A 148 8.76 3.51 -17.06
N VAL A 149 7.80 4.36 -16.68
CA VAL A 149 7.88 5.81 -16.94
C VAL A 149 8.81 6.54 -15.94
N ILE A 150 9.13 5.91 -14.81
CA ILE A 150 10.09 6.46 -13.82
C ILE A 150 11.53 6.07 -14.14
N ASP A 151 11.74 5.02 -14.94
CA ASP A 151 13.04 4.65 -15.50
C ASP A 151 13.48 5.61 -16.60
#